data_AF-A0A956TZW5-F1
#
_entry.id   AF-A0A956TZW5-F1
#
_cell.length_a   1.000
_cell.length_b   1.000
_cell.length_c   1.000
_cell.angle_alpha   90.00
_cell.angle_beta   90.00
_cell.angle_gamma   90.00
#
_symmetry.space_group_name_H-M   'P 1'
#
loop_
_entity.id
_entity.type
_entity.pdbx_description
1 polymer ?
#
loop_
_entity_poly.entity_id
_entity_poly.type
_entity_poly.pdbx_seq_one_letter_code
_entity_poly.pdbx_strand_id
1 'polypeptide(L)' 'KNTDGLSGAEIEQAVISALFESFSHEKELTDRELIIAASSIVPLSTTMREEISKLERWASNRAVKASR' A
#
# COMPACT_ATOMS: atom_id res chain seq x y z
N LYS A 1 -12.77 3.59 -0.19
CA LYS A 1 -12.08 4.01 -1.44
C LYS A 1 -10.72 4.68 -1.23
N ASN A 2 -10.24 4.92 0.00
CA ASN A 2 -8.92 5.55 0.21
C ASN A 2 -7.74 4.56 0.18
N THR A 3 -8.01 3.26 0.08
CA THR A 3 -6.98 2.21 0.09
C THR A 3 -7.13 1.21 -1.06
N ASP A 4 -8.05 1.47 -2.01
CA ASP A 4 -8.27 0.55 -3.13
C ASP A 4 -7.02 0.49 -4.01
N GLY A 5 -6.49 -0.71 -4.22
CA GLY A 5 -5.30 -0.95 -5.04
C GLY A 5 -3.96 -0.86 -4.31
N LEU A 6 -3.96 -0.48 -3.02
CA LEU A 6 -2.80 -0.61 -2.15
C LEU A 6 -2.58 -2.08 -1.77
N SER A 7 -1.32 -2.47 -1.72
CA SER A 7 -0.85 -3.74 -1.16
C SER A 7 -0.71 -3.64 0.36
N GLY A 8 -0.53 -4.79 1.03
CA GLY A 8 -0.31 -4.82 2.48
C GLY A 8 0.90 -4.00 2.93
N ALA A 9 1.99 -4.01 2.15
CA ALA A 9 3.18 -3.21 2.43
C ALA A 9 2.92 -1.70 2.35
N GLU A 10 2.05 -1.28 1.43
CA GLU A 10 1.70 0.13 1.28
C GLU A 10 0.74 0.60 2.37
N ILE A 11 -0.18 -0.27 2.81
CA ILE A 11 -1.02 -0.01 3.98
C ILE A 11 -0.15 0.16 5.24
N GLU A 12 0.86 -0.70 5.42
CA GLU A 12 1.83 -0.56 6.52
C GLU A 12 2.56 0.79 6.46
N GLN A 13 3.04 1.20 5.28
CA GLN A 13 3.67 2.50 5.11
C GLN A 13 2.74 3.68 5.39
N ALA A 14 1.45 3.58 5.05
CA ALA A 14 0.46 4.61 5.39
C ALA A 14 0.36 4.79 6.91
N VAL A 15 0.31 3.68 7.67
CA VAL A 15 0.24 3.70 9.13
C VAL A 15 1.50 4.29 9.75
N ILE A 16 2.68 3.86 9.30
CA ILE A 16 3.96 4.40 9.78
C ILE A 16 4.06 5.90 9.51
N SER A 17 3.68 6.33 8.31
CA SER A 17 3.73 7.74 7.91
C SER A 17 2.77 8.59 8.76
N ALA A 18 1.54 8.14 8.98
CA ALA A 18 0.57 8.85 9.82
C ALA A 18 1.02 8.95 11.28
N LEU A 19 1.64 7.90 11.82
CA LEU A 19 2.22 7.90 13.17
C LEU A 19 3.36 8.92 13.28
N PHE A 20 4.27 8.92 12.30
CA PHE A 20 5.41 9.83 12.29
C PHE A 20 4.95 11.30 12.23
N GLU A 21 3.97 11.59 11.38
CA GLU A 21 3.41 12.94 11.22
C GLU A 21 2.63 13.40 12.46
N SER A 22 1.85 12.52 13.08
CA SER A 22 1.11 12.85 14.31
C SER A 22 2.08 13.13 15.47
N PHE A 23 3.12 12.30 15.58
CA PHE A 23 4.16 12.46 16.59
C PHE A 23 4.97 13.74 16.39
N SER A 24 5.36 14.08 15.16
CA SER A 24 6.10 15.31 14.86
C SER A 24 5.32 16.58 15.20
N HIS A 25 3.99 16.49 15.22
CA HIS A 25 3.08 17.58 15.57
C HIS A 25 2.64 17.59 17.04
N GLU A 26 3.16 16.68 17.88
CA GLU A 26 2.72 16.48 19.27
C GLU A 26 1.21 16.26 19.40
N LYS A 27 0.62 15.55 18.42
CA LYS A 27 -0.81 15.23 18.37
C LYS A 27 -1.03 13.74 18.46
N GLU A 28 -2.21 13.38 18.95
CA GLU A 28 -2.68 12.00 18.90
C GLU A 28 -2.98 11.60 17.45
N LEU A 29 -2.68 10.34 17.11
CA LEU A 29 -3.05 9.78 15.81
C LEU A 29 -4.56 9.79 15.67
N THR A 30 -5.05 10.32 14.55
CA THR A 30 -6.48 10.31 14.23
C THR A 30 -6.74 9.61 12.90
N ASP A 31 -7.98 9.17 12.70
CA ASP A 31 -8.44 8.59 11.44
C ASP A 31 -8.18 9.51 10.24
N ARG A 32 -8.18 10.83 10.45
CA ARG A 32 -7.89 11.80 9.40
C ARG A 32 -6.47 11.68 8.87
N GLU A 33 -5.48 11.52 9.75
CA GLU A 33 -4.09 11.40 9.32
C GLU A 33 -3.82 10.06 8.63
N LEU A 34 -4.50 8.99 9.06
CA LEU A 34 -4.47 7.72 8.34
C LEU A 34 -5.05 7.85 6.94
N ILE A 35 -6.16 8.58 6.77
CA ILE A 35 -6.76 8.82 5.45
C ILE A 35 -5.84 9.67 4.57
N ILE A 36 -5.23 10.72 5.12
CA ILE A 36 -4.30 11.59 4.39
C ILE A 36 -3.06 10.80 3.95
N ALA A 37 -2.46 10.03 4.87
CA ALA A 37 -1.29 9.21 4.58
C ALA A 37 -1.60 8.10 3.56
N ALA A 38 -2.75 7.45 3.64
CA ALA A 38 -3.15 6.46 2.64
C ALA A 38 -3.37 7.08 1.26
N SER A 39 -3.94 8.29 1.21
CA SER A 39 -4.26 8.99 -0.04
C SER A 39 -3.04 9.60 -0.72
N SER A 40 -1.94 9.81 -0.01
CA SER A 40 -0.69 10.34 -0.57
C SER A 40 0.17 9.26 -1.23
N ILE A 41 -0.12 7.98 -0.97
CA ILE A 41 0.61 6.86 -1.57
C ILE A 41 0.08 6.61 -2.98
N VAL A 42 1.00 6.60 -3.95
CA VAL A 42 0.71 6.14 -5.30
C VAL A 42 0.93 4.62 -5.35
N PRO A 43 -0.10 3.81 -5.63
CA PRO A 43 0.04 2.37 -5.59
C PRO A 43 1.06 1.82 -6.59
N LEU A 44 1.90 0.89 -6.15
CA LEU A 44 2.88 0.17 -6.97
C LEU A 44 2.20 -0.61 -8.09
N SER A 45 1.00 -1.13 -7.82
CA SER A 45 0.11 -1.74 -8.81
C SER A 45 -0.24 -0.82 -9.99
N THR A 46 -0.14 0.50 -9.77
CA THR A 46 -0.38 1.52 -10.79
C THR A 46 0.92 1.92 -11.48
N THR A 47 1.98 2.21 -10.73
CA THR A 47 3.27 2.68 -11.30
C THR A 47 4.08 1.59 -11.98
N MET A 48 3.96 0.33 -11.53
CA MET A 48 4.71 -0.82 -12.05
C MET A 48 3.81 -1.91 -12.66
N ARG A 49 2.61 -1.51 -13.13
CA ARG A 49 1.60 -2.43 -13.66
C ARG A 49 2.15 -3.44 -14.68
N GLU A 50 2.99 -2.99 -15.60
CA GLU A 50 3.53 -3.83 -16.67
C GLU A 50 4.49 -4.91 -16.13
N GLU A 51 5.38 -4.53 -15.22
CA GLU A 51 6.33 -5.46 -14.59
C GLU A 51 5.62 -6.47 -13.69
N ILE A 52 4.62 -6.00 -12.93
CA ILE A 52 3.76 -6.87 -12.13
C ILE A 52 3.02 -7.86 -13.04
N SER A 53 2.46 -7.41 -14.16
CA SER A 53 1.77 -8.28 -15.12
C SER A 53 2.70 -9.33 -15.73
N LYS A 54 3.97 -8.97 -16.00
CA LYS A 54 4.99 -9.93 -16.47
C LYS A 54 5.30 -10.97 -15.39
N LEU A 55 5.47 -10.55 -14.14
CA LEU A 55 5.69 -11.43 -12.99
C LEU A 55 4.51 -12.37 -12.74
N GLU A 56 3.28 -11.87 -12.79
CA GLU A 56 2.06 -12.68 -12.65
C GLU A 56 1.95 -13.73 -13.75
N ARG A 57 2.27 -13.36 -15.01
CA ARG A 57 2.26 -14.29 -16.15
C ARG A 57 3.36 -15.36 -16.03
N TRP A 58 4.51 -15.01 -15.48
CA TRP A 58 5.56 -15.97 -15.17
C TRP A 58 5.11 -16.92 -14.06
N ALA A 59 4.59 -16.38 -12.97
CA ALA A 59 4.16 -17.12 -11.79
C ALA A 59 3.01 -18.07 -12.10
N SER A 60 2.05 -17.68 -12.96
CA SER A 60 0.91 -18.53 -13.32
C SER A 60 1.30 -19.85 -13.97
N ASN A 61 2.46 -19.91 -14.62
CA ASN A 61 2.95 -21.13 -15.28
C ASN A 61 4.06 -21.85 -14.49
N ARG A 62 4.62 -21.22 -13.44
CA ARG A 62 5.84 -21.72 -12.78
C ARG A 62 5.81 -21.70 -11.25
N ALA A 63 4.82 -21.09 -10.61
CA ALA A 63 4.67 -21.04 -9.16
C ALA A 63 3.37 -21.74 -8.72
N VAL A 64 3.38 -22.30 -7.51
CA VAL A 64 2.19 -22.86 -6.87
C VAL A 64 1.45 -21.72 -6.17
N LYS A 65 0.13 -21.60 -6.40
CA LYS A 65 -0.69 -20.57 -5.74
C LYS A 65 -0.73 -20.81 -4.23
N ALA A 66 -0.55 -19.74 -3.45
CA ALA A 66 -0.59 -19.79 -1.98
C ALA A 66 -2.01 -19.97 -1.43
N SER A 67 -3.04 -19.58 -2.19
CA SER A 67 -4.46 -19.79 -1.87
C SER A 67 -5.22 -20.22 -3.13
N ARG A 68 -6.33 -20.93 -2.93
CA ARG A 68 -7.19 -21.41 -4.02
C ARG A 68 -8.15 -20.33 -4.47
#